data_AF-A0A6L5HKS2-F1
#
_entry.id   AF-A0A6L5HKS2-F1
#
_cell.length_a   1.000
_cell.length_b   1.000
_cell.length_c   1.000
_cell.angle_alpha   90.00
_cell.angle_beta   90.00
_cell.angle_gamma   90.00
#
_symmetry.space_group_name_H-M   'P 1'
#
loop_
_entity.id
_entity.type
_entity.pdbx_description
1 polymer ?
#
loop_
_entity_poly.entity_id
_entity_poly.type
_entity_poly.pdbx_seq_one_letter_code
_entity_poly.pdbx_strand_id
1 'polypeptide(L)'
;MYLTNECEVVWFREGLNPDDAADYGLQPVIAVTLNVAKMGIYHQKLYAAQDVIPLTNFLYEAWSERDDMGGLPDVLYADKELLEHYPLVEIIRELDPAGCIQEVVTRGDQSFAGSKRQAQKESLIAIDWHRNKKNPIPITREELLAVLNSNLFKYHRSVTSSMRMEGSPERRKSLIEGGCRS
;
A
#
# COMPACT_ATOMS: atom_id res chain seq x y z
N MET A 1 2.91 -13.66 -2.34
CA MET A 1 4.32 -13.29 -2.11
C MET A 1 4.71 -13.92 -0.80
N TYR A 2 5.93 -14.45 -0.70
CA TYR A 2 6.35 -15.21 0.46
C TYR A 2 7.77 -14.82 0.88
N LEU A 3 8.03 -14.92 2.19
CA LEU A 3 9.36 -14.86 2.76
C LEU A 3 9.88 -16.28 2.97
N THR A 4 11.17 -16.49 2.73
CA THR A 4 11.87 -17.72 3.12
C THR A 4 12.51 -17.56 4.50
N ASN A 5 12.88 -18.68 5.13
CA ASN A 5 13.65 -18.67 6.39
C ASN A 5 15.05 -18.04 6.22
N GLU A 6 15.56 -17.97 5.00
CA GLU A 6 16.86 -17.39 4.65
C GLU A 6 16.77 -15.88 4.38
N CYS A 7 15.66 -15.24 4.75
CA CYS A 7 15.41 -13.81 4.51
C CYS A 7 15.46 -13.44 3.03
N GLU A 8 14.88 -14.29 2.18
CA GLU A 8 14.65 -14.00 0.77
C GLU A 8 13.16 -13.78 0.48
N VAL A 9 12.88 -13.11 -0.63
CA VAL A 9 11.52 -12.94 -1.15
C VAL A 9 11.33 -13.75 -2.42
N VAL A 10 10.30 -14.60 -2.39
CA VAL A 10 9.84 -15.36 -3.56
C VAL A 10 8.40 -15.01 -3.90
N TRP A 11 8.08 -15.10 -5.18
CA TRP A 11 6.73 -14.88 -5.67
C TRP A 11 6.39 -15.88 -6.77
N PHE A 12 5.14 -16.35 -6.77
CA PHE A 12 4.63 -17.32 -7.74
C PHE A 12 3.55 -16.63 -8.56
N ARG A 13 3.65 -16.72 -9.89
CA ARG A 13 2.74 -16.05 -10.82
C ARG A 13 1.33 -16.64 -10.81
N GLU A 14 1.23 -17.96 -10.66
CA GLU A 14 -0.04 -18.69 -10.69
C GLU A 14 -0.65 -18.88 -9.30
N GLY A 15 -0.04 -18.27 -8.28
CA GLY A 15 -0.34 -18.54 -6.89
C GLY A 15 0.34 -19.83 -6.41
N LEU A 16 0.35 -19.99 -5.08
CA LEU A 16 0.76 -21.21 -4.40
C LEU A 16 -0.29 -21.45 -3.33
N ASN A 17 -0.77 -22.68 -3.19
CA ASN A 17 -1.70 -23.02 -2.11
C ASN A 17 -1.00 -22.71 -0.76
N PRO A 18 -1.66 -22.02 0.20
CA PRO A 18 -1.08 -21.75 1.51
C PRO A 18 -0.55 -23.00 2.23
N ASP A 19 -1.21 -24.15 2.07
CA ASP A 19 -0.78 -25.40 2.70
C ASP A 19 0.54 -25.89 2.11
N ASP A 20 0.68 -25.88 0.77
CA ASP A 20 1.93 -26.22 0.09
C ASP A 20 3.04 -25.23 0.47
N ALA A 21 2.72 -23.95 0.65
CA ALA A 21 3.68 -22.93 1.04
C ALA A 21 4.33 -23.25 2.39
N ALA A 22 3.54 -23.72 3.37
CA ALA A 22 4.05 -24.08 4.69
C ALA A 22 5.07 -25.22 4.63
N ASP A 23 4.84 -26.23 3.78
CA ASP A 23 5.74 -27.38 3.60
C ASP A 23 7.13 -26.98 3.06
N TYR A 24 7.21 -25.87 2.33
CA TYR A 24 8.47 -25.29 1.84
C TYR A 24 9.07 -24.24 2.78
N GLY A 25 8.52 -24.06 3.99
CA GLY A 25 8.95 -23.02 4.93
C GLY A 25 8.70 -21.61 4.40
N LEU A 26 7.70 -21.44 3.51
CA LEU A 26 7.33 -20.17 2.92
C LEU A 26 6.26 -19.49 3.76
N GLN A 27 6.54 -18.25 4.15
CA GLN A 27 5.65 -17.46 4.98
C GLN A 27 4.93 -16.41 4.15
N PRO A 28 3.59 -16.40 4.09
CA PRO A 28 2.86 -15.43 3.29
C PRO A 28 3.14 -14.01 3.78
N VAL A 29 3.17 -13.06 2.84
CA VAL A 29 3.24 -11.63 3.12
C VAL A 29 1.89 -11.01 2.78
N ILE A 30 1.35 -10.23 3.72
CA ILE A 30 0.13 -9.46 3.58
C ILE A 30 0.51 -8.02 3.19
N ALA A 31 -0.10 -7.54 2.11
CA ALA A 31 -0.05 -6.13 1.73
C ALA A 31 -1.31 -5.43 2.26
N VAL A 32 -1.12 -4.46 3.15
CA VAL A 32 -2.20 -3.59 3.62
C VAL A 32 -2.11 -2.27 2.86
N THR A 33 -3.24 -1.83 2.32
CA THR A 33 -3.31 -0.66 1.44
C THR A 33 -4.40 0.30 1.88
N LEU A 34 -4.08 1.59 1.84
CA LEU A 34 -5.05 2.67 1.89
C LEU A 34 -5.14 3.29 0.50
N ASN A 35 -6.36 3.32 -0.04
CA ASN A 35 -6.62 3.83 -1.38
C ASN A 35 -7.44 5.10 -1.31
N VAL A 36 -7.13 6.03 -2.21
CA VAL A 36 -7.92 7.26 -2.37
C VAL A 36 -8.63 7.20 -3.71
N ALA A 37 -9.94 7.48 -3.68
CA ALA A 37 -10.77 7.45 -4.89
C ALA A 37 -10.15 8.31 -5.99
N LYS A 38 -10.06 7.76 -7.20
CA LYS A 38 -9.45 8.38 -8.39
C LYS A 38 -7.93 8.60 -8.35
N MET A 39 -7.27 8.32 -7.22
CA MET A 39 -5.81 8.45 -7.08
C MET A 39 -5.10 7.08 -6.98
N GLY A 40 -5.83 6.02 -6.68
CA GLY A 40 -5.29 4.65 -6.58
C GLY A 40 -4.74 4.36 -5.19
N ILE A 41 -3.72 3.50 -5.11
CA ILE A 41 -3.06 3.17 -3.85
C ILE A 41 -2.26 4.37 -3.37
N TYR A 42 -2.63 4.86 -2.20
CA TYR A 42 -2.03 6.04 -1.60
C TYR A 42 -0.92 5.64 -0.61
N HIS A 43 -1.19 4.65 0.24
CA HIS A 43 -0.22 4.12 1.19
C HIS A 43 -0.28 2.59 1.22
N GLN A 44 0.87 1.92 1.23
CA GLN A 44 0.97 0.46 1.27
C GLN A 44 2.12 0.02 2.17
N LYS A 45 1.86 -0.97 3.03
CA LYS A 45 2.87 -1.64 3.85
C LYS A 45 2.72 -3.15 3.76
N LEU A 46 3.85 -3.83 3.86
CA LEU A 46 4.00 -5.27 3.87
C LEU A 46 4.24 -5.77 5.29
N TYR A 47 3.52 -6.82 5.66
CA TYR A 47 3.60 -7.49 6.95
C TYR A 47 3.69 -9.00 6.74
N ALA A 48 4.41 -9.71 7.59
CA ALA A 48 4.35 -11.17 7.57
C ALA A 48 2.97 -11.61 8.09
N ALA A 49 2.38 -12.64 7.47
CA ALA A 49 1.01 -13.06 7.77
C ALA A 49 0.83 -13.60 9.20
N GLN A 50 1.90 -14.10 9.81
CA GLN A 50 1.90 -14.58 11.18
C GLN A 50 1.98 -13.47 12.24
N ASP A 51 2.32 -12.24 11.84
CA ASP A 51 2.51 -11.12 12.76
C ASP A 51 1.19 -10.37 12.95
N VAL A 52 1.00 -9.80 14.14
CA VAL A 52 -0.11 -8.88 14.38
C VAL A 52 0.12 -7.63 13.55
N ILE A 53 -0.81 -7.33 12.64
CA ILE A 53 -0.75 -6.12 11.83
C ILE A 53 -1.19 -4.91 12.69
N PRO A 54 -0.30 -3.92 12.94
CA PRO A 54 -0.63 -2.76 13.75
C PRO A 54 -1.42 -1.73 12.91
N LEU A 55 -2.71 -1.99 12.67
CA LEU A 55 -3.56 -1.13 11.85
C LEU A 55 -3.65 0.31 12.37
N THR A 56 -3.59 0.53 13.69
CA THR A 56 -3.51 1.87 14.29
C THR A 56 -2.32 2.65 13.76
N ASN A 57 -1.13 2.05 13.78
CA ASN A 57 0.10 2.68 13.29
C ASN A 57 0.05 2.87 11.77
N PHE A 58 -0.48 1.89 11.04
CA PHE A 58 -0.65 1.98 9.59
C PHE A 58 -1.51 3.18 9.20
N LEU A 59 -2.66 3.36 9.85
CA LEU A 59 -3.57 4.48 9.57
C LEU A 59 -2.97 5.81 10.01
N TYR A 60 -2.34 5.86 11.19
CA TYR A 60 -1.65 7.04 11.67
C TYR A 60 -0.55 7.49 10.71
N GLU A 61 0.32 6.58 10.25
CA GLU A 61 1.35 6.86 9.25
C GLU A 61 0.71 7.36 7.95
N ALA A 62 -0.28 6.64 7.42
CA ALA A 62 -0.92 7.02 6.17
C ALA A 62 -1.52 8.45 6.22
N TRP A 63 -2.15 8.83 7.33
CA TRP A 63 -2.79 10.14 7.47
C TRP A 63 -1.83 11.26 7.88
N SER A 64 -0.78 10.95 8.65
CA SER A 64 0.21 11.95 9.06
C SER A 64 1.27 12.24 8.00
N GLU A 65 1.54 11.30 7.10
CA GLU A 65 2.67 11.41 6.18
C GLU A 65 2.44 12.40 5.03
N ARG A 66 1.21 12.83 4.72
CA ARG A 66 0.99 13.80 3.63
C ARG A 66 -0.24 14.71 3.78
N ASP A 67 0.05 16.00 3.70
CA ASP A 67 -0.93 17.10 3.77
C ASP A 67 -1.97 17.12 2.63
N ASP A 68 -1.75 16.38 1.54
CA ASP A 68 -2.58 16.46 0.34
C ASP A 68 -3.86 15.62 0.35
N MET A 69 -4.06 14.83 1.39
CA MET A 69 -5.32 14.11 1.61
C MET A 69 -6.43 15.04 2.11
N GLY A 70 -6.10 16.27 2.53
CA GLY A 70 -7.07 17.20 3.11
C GLY A 70 -7.58 16.77 4.49
N GLY A 71 -7.01 15.71 5.09
CA GLY A 71 -7.38 15.19 6.41
C GLY A 71 -8.02 13.79 6.36
N LEU A 72 -8.81 13.49 7.39
CA LEU A 72 -9.55 12.24 7.52
C LEU A 72 -10.78 12.24 6.59
N PRO A 73 -11.14 11.09 5.98
CA PRO A 73 -12.33 11.01 5.12
C PRO A 73 -13.63 10.95 5.93
N ASP A 74 -14.76 11.35 5.35
CA ASP A 74 -16.08 11.17 5.99
C ASP A 74 -16.50 9.69 6.05
N VAL A 75 -16.11 8.91 5.03
CA VAL A 75 -16.45 7.47 4.90
C VAL A 75 -15.20 6.66 4.56
N LEU A 76 -14.94 5.62 5.34
CA LEU A 76 -13.87 4.66 5.11
C LEU A 76 -14.44 3.33 4.57
N TYR A 77 -14.03 2.97 3.36
CA TYR A 77 -14.36 1.68 2.77
C TYR A 77 -13.34 0.62 3.18
N ALA A 78 -13.80 -0.42 3.86
CA ALA A 78 -12.95 -1.53 4.31
C ALA A 78 -13.29 -2.82 3.54
N ASP A 79 -12.26 -3.63 3.27
CA ASP A 79 -12.45 -5.00 2.81
C ASP A 79 -13.13 -5.80 3.92
N LYS A 80 -14.08 -6.67 3.54
CA LYS A 80 -14.80 -7.53 4.49
C LYS A 80 -13.84 -8.43 5.27
N GLU A 81 -12.85 -9.00 4.59
CA GLU A 81 -11.82 -9.85 5.23
C GLU A 81 -11.08 -9.08 6.34
N LEU A 82 -10.82 -7.77 6.13
CA LEU A 82 -10.15 -6.94 7.13
C LEU A 82 -11.03 -6.73 8.37
N LEU A 83 -12.33 -6.48 8.19
CA LEU A 83 -13.28 -6.32 9.30
C LEU A 83 -13.56 -7.61 10.06
N GLU A 84 -13.47 -8.77 9.39
CA GLU A 84 -13.64 -10.08 10.03
C GLU A 84 -12.47 -10.42 10.96
N HIS A 85 -11.27 -9.92 10.66
CA HIS A 85 -10.06 -10.24 11.41
C HIS A 85 -9.59 -9.13 12.36
N TYR A 86 -10.04 -7.89 12.17
CA TYR A 86 -9.54 -6.74 12.93
C TYR A 86 -10.68 -5.84 13.44
N PRO A 87 -10.57 -5.29 14.67
CA PRO A 87 -11.54 -4.38 15.27
C PRO A 87 -11.37 -2.95 14.70
N LEU A 88 -11.55 -2.80 13.38
CA LEU A 88 -11.25 -1.55 12.70
C LEU A 88 -12.13 -0.40 13.19
N VAL A 89 -13.39 -0.66 13.54
CA VAL A 89 -14.32 0.38 14.02
C VAL A 89 -13.82 0.96 15.35
N GLU A 90 -13.33 0.13 16.26
CA GLU A 90 -12.75 0.55 17.54
C GLU A 90 -11.46 1.34 17.31
N ILE A 91 -10.57 0.85 16.45
CA ILE A 91 -9.31 1.52 16.11
C ILE A 91 -9.57 2.93 15.55
N ILE A 92 -10.57 3.08 14.69
CA ILE A 92 -10.95 4.38 14.12
C ILE A 92 -11.47 5.32 15.21
N ARG A 93 -12.30 4.84 16.13
CA ARG A 93 -12.80 5.66 17.25
C ARG A 93 -11.69 6.16 18.17
N GLU A 94 -10.64 5.37 18.36
CA GLU A 94 -9.46 5.77 19.14
C GLU A 94 -8.60 6.81 18.40
N LEU A 95 -8.41 6.63 17.09
CA LEU A 95 -7.60 7.53 16.27
C LEU A 95 -8.29 8.87 15.96
N ASP A 96 -9.62 8.86 15.87
CA ASP A 96 -10.43 10.01 15.52
C ASP A 96 -11.49 10.29 16.60
N PRO A 97 -11.08 10.81 17.77
CA PRO A 97 -11.99 11.13 18.86
C PRO A 97 -12.97 12.26 18.50
N ALA A 98 -12.69 13.03 17.44
CA ALA A 98 -13.57 14.08 16.94
C ALA A 98 -14.72 13.53 16.08
N GLY A 99 -14.62 12.28 15.60
CA GLY A 99 -15.65 11.62 14.80
C GLY A 99 -15.78 12.19 13.39
N CYS A 100 -14.67 12.63 12.78
CA CYS A 100 -14.63 13.04 11.38
C CYS A 100 -15.00 11.87 10.45
N ILE A 101 -14.51 10.66 10.72
CA ILE A 101 -14.89 9.43 10.04
C ILE A 101 -16.22 8.98 10.61
N GLN A 102 -17.29 9.27 9.87
CA GLN A 102 -18.66 9.00 10.30
C GLN A 102 -19.05 7.53 10.09
N GLU A 103 -18.46 6.89 9.08
CA GLU A 103 -18.85 5.54 8.66
C GLU A 103 -17.67 4.68 8.22
N VAL A 104 -17.62 3.44 8.71
CA VAL A 104 -16.75 2.37 8.18
C VAL A 104 -17.65 1.34 7.52
N VAL A 105 -17.56 1.21 6.20
CA VAL A 105 -18.47 0.37 5.42
C VAL A 105 -17.74 -0.62 4.54
N THR A 106 -18.36 -1.77 4.33
CA THR A 106 -17.92 -2.73 3.30
C THR A 106 -18.61 -2.45 1.98
N ARG A 107 -17.87 -2.60 0.88
CA ARG A 107 -18.49 -2.80 -0.45
C ARG A 107 -18.44 -4.28 -0.81
N GLY A 108 -19.33 -4.72 -1.71
CA GLY A 108 -19.36 -6.12 -2.14
C GLY A 108 -18.02 -6.60 -2.72
N ASP A 109 -17.76 -7.91 -2.61
CA ASP A 109 -16.45 -8.57 -2.75
C ASP A 109 -15.66 -8.20 -4.02
N GLN A 110 -16.32 -7.87 -5.13
CA GLN A 110 -15.64 -7.49 -6.38
C GLN A 110 -15.03 -6.08 -6.36
N SER A 111 -15.39 -5.26 -5.38
CA SER A 111 -15.02 -3.84 -5.34
C SER A 111 -13.53 -3.59 -5.09
N PHE A 112 -12.84 -4.54 -4.44
CA PHE A 112 -11.43 -4.40 -4.07
C PHE A 112 -10.48 -5.22 -4.96
N ALA A 113 -10.99 -6.05 -5.88
CA ALA A 113 -10.17 -6.94 -6.69
C ALA A 113 -9.12 -6.19 -7.53
N GLY A 114 -9.50 -5.03 -8.12
CA GLY A 114 -8.57 -4.19 -8.87
C GLY A 114 -7.44 -3.64 -7.98
N SER A 115 -7.80 -3.21 -6.76
CA SER A 115 -6.85 -2.72 -5.76
C SER A 115 -5.88 -3.81 -5.30
N LYS A 116 -6.37 -5.03 -5.02
CA LYS A 116 -5.52 -6.17 -4.65
C LYS A 116 -4.50 -6.49 -5.75
N ARG A 117 -4.90 -6.48 -7.03
CA ARG A 117 -3.99 -6.68 -8.17
C ARG A 117 -2.95 -5.57 -8.28
N GLN A 118 -3.35 -4.31 -8.09
CA GLN A 118 -2.42 -3.19 -8.10
C GLN A 118 -1.41 -3.30 -6.95
N ALA A 119 -1.86 -3.63 -5.74
CA ALA A 119 -1.03 -3.79 -4.56
C ALA A 119 0.05 -4.86 -4.74
N GLN A 120 -0.34 -5.99 -5.36
CA GLN A 120 0.58 -7.04 -5.74
C GLN A 120 1.64 -6.54 -6.73
N LYS A 121 1.24 -5.80 -7.77
CA LYS A 121 2.17 -5.22 -8.75
C LYS A 121 3.18 -4.28 -8.09
N GLU A 122 2.72 -3.40 -7.19
CA GLU A 122 3.57 -2.45 -6.47
C GLU A 122 4.54 -3.17 -5.52
N SER A 123 4.08 -4.24 -4.86
CA SER A 123 4.94 -5.12 -4.05
C SER A 123 6.09 -5.73 -4.87
N LEU A 124 5.80 -6.18 -6.10
CA LEU A 124 6.82 -6.74 -6.99
C LEU A 124 7.85 -5.69 -7.44
N ILE A 125 7.45 -4.43 -7.62
CA ILE A 125 8.38 -3.32 -7.90
C ILE A 125 9.35 -3.12 -6.74
N ALA A 126 8.87 -3.18 -5.49
CA ALA A 126 9.72 -3.03 -4.32
C ALA A 126 10.75 -4.16 -4.19
N ILE A 127 10.38 -5.39 -4.57
CA ILE A 127 11.30 -6.53 -4.65
C ILE A 127 12.36 -6.31 -5.73
N ASP A 128 11.94 -5.91 -6.93
CA ASP A 128 12.86 -5.65 -8.04
C ASP A 128 13.90 -4.57 -7.66
N TRP A 129 13.44 -3.50 -7.01
CA TRP A 129 14.32 -2.46 -6.47
C TRP A 129 15.26 -2.98 -5.39
N HIS A 130 14.82 -3.92 -4.55
CA HIS A 130 15.69 -4.54 -3.56
C HIS A 130 16.79 -5.39 -4.22
N ARG A 131 16.44 -6.18 -5.24
CA ARG A 131 17.37 -7.06 -5.97
C ARG A 131 18.38 -6.27 -6.81
N ASN A 132 17.95 -5.17 -7.41
CA ASN A 132 18.78 -4.36 -8.32
C ASN A 132 19.68 -3.35 -7.57
N LYS A 133 19.35 -3.00 -6.33
CA LYS A 133 20.21 -2.16 -5.49
C LYS A 133 21.20 -3.06 -4.77
N LYS A 134 22.46 -2.58 -4.63
CA LYS A 134 23.47 -3.15 -3.72
C LYS A 134 23.08 -2.90 -2.25
N ASN A 135 21.83 -3.19 -1.89
CA ASN A 135 21.40 -3.12 -0.51
C ASN A 135 22.16 -4.18 0.28
N PRO A 136 22.47 -3.91 1.57
CA PRO A 136 22.93 -4.96 2.46
C PRO A 136 21.97 -6.15 2.39
N ILE A 137 22.53 -7.36 2.40
CA ILE A 137 21.72 -8.59 2.48
C ILE A 137 21.04 -8.55 3.86
N PRO A 138 19.70 -8.55 3.93
CA PRO A 138 19.00 -8.57 5.20
C PRO A 138 19.37 -9.82 6.00
N ILE A 139 19.59 -9.66 7.30
CA ILE A 139 19.95 -10.74 8.22
C ILE A 139 18.69 -11.29 8.89
N THR A 140 17.64 -10.48 8.97
CA THR A 140 16.34 -10.83 9.55
C THR A 140 15.17 -10.53 8.61
N ARG A 141 14.03 -11.18 8.86
CA ARG A 141 12.80 -10.96 8.08
C ARG A 141 12.27 -9.55 8.29
N GLU A 142 12.42 -9.03 9.50
CA GLU A 142 12.02 -7.69 9.90
C GLU A 142 12.85 -6.63 9.14
N GLU A 143 14.16 -6.85 9.00
CA GLU A 143 15.02 -6.01 8.16
C GLU A 143 14.63 -6.07 6.68
N LEU A 144 14.33 -7.26 6.17
CA LEU A 144 13.87 -7.42 4.79
C LEU A 144 12.57 -6.66 4.54
N LEU A 145 11.56 -6.84 5.42
CA LEU A 145 10.30 -6.10 5.34
C LEU A 145 10.53 -4.60 5.45
N ALA A 146 11.43 -4.14 6.31
CA ALA A 146 11.78 -2.72 6.43
C ALA A 146 12.38 -2.17 5.13
N VAL A 147 13.26 -2.92 4.46
CA VAL A 147 13.84 -2.53 3.16
C VAL A 147 12.75 -2.47 2.08
N LEU A 148 11.87 -3.47 2.00
CA LEU A 148 10.78 -3.50 1.03
C LEU A 148 9.78 -2.35 1.26
N ASN A 149 9.39 -2.11 2.50
CA ASN A 149 8.53 -1.00 2.88
C ASN A 149 9.18 0.36 2.58
N SER A 150 10.48 0.51 2.79
CA SER A 150 11.22 1.72 2.39
C SER A 150 11.21 1.94 0.87
N ASN A 151 11.32 0.86 0.08
CA ASN A 151 11.22 0.93 -1.38
C ASN A 151 9.80 1.30 -1.84
N LEU A 152 8.77 0.70 -1.24
CA LEU A 152 7.37 1.07 -1.51
C LEU A 152 7.12 2.54 -1.21
N PHE A 153 7.51 3.01 -0.02
CA PHE A 153 7.36 4.42 0.34
C PHE A 153 7.99 5.37 -0.69
N LYS A 154 9.21 5.06 -1.15
CA LYS A 154 9.90 5.84 -2.20
C LYS A 154 9.15 5.78 -3.54
N TYR A 155 8.65 4.62 -3.93
CA TYR A 155 7.85 4.45 -5.15
C TYR A 155 6.59 5.32 -5.09
N HIS A 156 5.82 5.26 -4.01
CA HIS A 156 4.56 6.00 -3.86
C HIS A 156 4.81 7.52 -3.88
N ARG A 157 5.85 8.01 -3.19
CA ARG A 157 6.26 9.42 -3.27
C ARG A 157 6.61 9.85 -4.69
N SER A 158 7.28 9.00 -5.47
CA SER A 158 7.66 9.32 -6.85
C SER A 158 6.44 9.39 -7.78
N VAL A 159 5.51 8.43 -7.68
CA VAL A 159 4.30 8.37 -8.50
C VAL A 159 3.42 9.59 -8.24
N THR A 160 3.19 9.94 -6.97
CA THR A 160 2.33 11.09 -6.69
C THR A 160 2.99 12.42 -7.02
N SER A 161 4.32 12.54 -6.92
CA SER A 161 5.02 13.75 -7.37
C SER A 161 4.87 13.96 -8.89
N SER A 162 4.95 12.87 -9.66
CA SER A 162 4.71 12.91 -11.12
C SER A 162 3.26 13.30 -11.46
N MET A 163 2.27 12.77 -10.74
CA MET A 163 0.86 13.16 -10.93
C MET A 163 0.61 14.64 -10.62
N ARG A 164 1.28 15.22 -9.61
CA ARG A 164 1.21 16.66 -9.31
C ARG A 164 1.81 17.53 -10.42
N MET A 165 2.92 17.08 -11.02
CA MET A 165 3.57 17.79 -12.14
C MET A 165 2.69 17.79 -13.41
N GLU A 166 1.93 16.72 -13.66
CA GLU A 166 0.97 16.66 -14.77
C GLU A 166 -0.29 17.51 -14.52
N GLY A 167 -0.66 17.73 -13.26
CA GLY A 167 -1.76 18.61 -12.85
C GLY A 167 -1.42 20.10 -12.77
N SER A 168 -0.14 20.50 -12.88
CA SER A 168 0.28 21.90 -12.71
C SER A 168 -0.25 22.81 -13.84
N PRO A 169 -0.86 23.98 -13.52
CA PRO A 169 -1.33 24.95 -14.52
C PRO A 169 -0.25 25.44 -15.49
N GLU A 170 1.02 25.37 -15.10
CA GLU A 170 2.15 25.88 -15.89
C GLU A 170 2.37 25.09 -17.19
N ARG A 171 2.06 23.79 -17.24
CA ARG A 171 2.07 23.00 -18.49
C ARG A 171 0.81 23.16 -19.34
N ARG A 172 -0.33 23.54 -18.74
CA ARG A 172 -1.54 23.84 -19.51
C ARG A 172 -1.39 25.12 -20.33
N LYS A 173 -0.61 26.09 -19.86
CA LYS A 173 -0.31 27.31 -20.63
C LYS A 173 0.68 27.08 -21.79
N SER A 174 1.69 26.22 -21.61
CA SER A 174 2.67 25.95 -22.67
C SER A 174 2.10 25.21 -23.90
N LEU A 175 0.96 24.52 -23.75
CA LEU A 175 0.25 23.85 -24.86
C LEU A 175 -0.77 24.75 -25.56
N ILE A 176 -1.18 25.86 -24.94
CA ILE A 176 -2.15 26.81 -25.53
C ILE A 176 -1.42 27.94 -26.26
N GLU A 177 -0.23 28.35 -25.81
CA GLU A 177 0.52 29.47 -26.42
C GLU A 177 1.41 29.08 -27.62
N GLY A 178 1.56 27.79 -27.92
CA GLY A 178 2.33 27.30 -29.08
C GLY A 178 1.54 27.18 -30.39
N GLY A 179 0.23 27.41 -30.36
CA GLY A 179 -0.70 27.10 -31.45
C GLY A 179 -1.38 28.32 -32.06
N CYS A 180 -0.64 29.38 -32.40
CA CYS A 180 -1.16 30.42 -33.29
C CYS A 180 -0.02 31.20 -33.95
N ARG A 181 0.40 30.75 -35.14
CA ARG A 181 0.95 31.63 -36.17
C ARG A 181 0.30 31.25 -37.49
N SER A 182 -0.57 32.16 -37.94
CA SER A 182 -1.14 32.23 -39.28
C SER A 182 -0.05 32.45 -40.33
#